data_AF-A0A847JQZ7-F1
#
_entry.id   AF-A0A847JQZ7-F1
#
_cell.length_a   1.000
_cell.length_b   1.000
_cell.length_c   1.000
_cell.angle_alpha   90.00
_cell.angle_beta   90.00
_cell.angle_gamma   90.00
#
_symmetry.space_group_name_H-M   'P 1'
#
loop_
_entity.id
_entity.type
_entity.pdbx_description
1 polymer ?
#
loop_
_entity_poly.entity_id
_entity_poly.type
_entity_poly.pdbx_seq_one_letter_code
_entity_poly.pdbx_strand_id
1 'polypeptide(L)'
;MTYNKNKGSSHRHNPTEESLENLIKDALSKSLCTGIAAAVSMDGKLFWSHCSGFTAREEPAAAQSIENHDQASKVVIAPIDAETRFDVASMTKPLSTSLLILKALQAGAL
;
A
#
# COMPACT_ATOMS: atom_id res chain seq x y z
N MET A 1 -18.29 45.26 -4.97
CA MET A 1 -17.61 44.10 -5.57
C MET A 1 -16.44 43.73 -4.67
N THR A 2 -16.68 42.84 -3.71
CA THR A 2 -15.70 42.42 -2.72
C THR A 2 -15.06 41.12 -3.19
N TYR A 3 -13.80 41.20 -3.64
CA TYR A 3 -13.04 40.02 -4.04
C TYR A 3 -12.62 39.23 -2.80
N ASN A 4 -13.23 38.05 -2.64
CA ASN A 4 -12.89 37.10 -1.60
C ASN A 4 -11.52 36.48 -1.92
N LYS A 5 -10.52 36.79 -1.09
CA LYS A 5 -9.15 36.27 -1.22
C LYS A 5 -9.15 34.86 -0.63
N ASN A 6 -9.40 33.84 -1.46
CA ASN A 6 -9.18 32.45 -1.09
C ASN A 6 -7.70 32.29 -0.72
N LYS A 7 -7.41 32.27 0.60
CA LYS A 7 -6.13 31.83 1.12
C LYS A 7 -6.05 30.33 0.89
N GLY A 8 -5.48 29.93 -0.24
CA GLY A 8 -4.95 28.59 -0.40
C GLY A 8 -4.01 28.32 0.78
N SER A 9 -4.32 27.30 1.57
CA SER A 9 -3.46 26.82 2.64
C SER A 9 -2.14 26.37 2.01
N SER A 10 -1.15 27.26 1.99
CA SER A 10 0.22 26.91 1.67
C SER A 10 0.77 26.23 2.93
N HIS A 11 0.52 24.92 3.05
CA HIS A 11 1.28 24.08 3.96
C HIS A 11 2.73 24.13 3.49
N ARG A 12 3.56 24.88 4.21
CA ARG A 12 5.01 24.85 4.03
C ARG A 12 5.46 23.45 4.43
N HIS A 13 5.71 22.60 3.43
CA HIS A 13 6.37 21.32 3.61
C HIS A 13 7.78 21.58 4.15
N ASN A 14 8.05 21.07 5.35
CA ASN A 14 9.34 21.23 6.01
C ASN A 14 10.13 19.92 5.76
N PRO A 15 11.07 19.90 4.81
CA PRO A 15 11.66 18.66 4.29
C PRO A 15 12.56 17.92 5.30
N THR A 16 12.87 18.52 6.44
CA THR A 16 13.73 17.95 7.49
C THR A 16 13.00 17.02 8.46
N GLU A 17 11.66 16.98 8.46
CA GLU A 17 10.85 16.11 9.35
C GLU A 17 10.20 14.92 8.62
N GLU A 18 10.23 14.89 7.29
CA GLU A 18 9.53 13.91 6.45
C GLU A 18 10.47 12.78 5.98
N SER A 19 10.86 11.90 6.91
CA SER A 19 11.48 10.62 6.51
C SER A 19 10.40 9.62 6.06
N LEU A 20 10.78 8.64 5.23
CA LEU A 20 9.86 7.56 4.81
C LEU A 20 9.31 6.78 6.01
N GLU A 21 10.13 6.59 7.04
CA GLU A 21 9.72 5.94 8.30
C GLU A 21 8.68 6.77 9.04
N ASN A 22 8.84 8.10 9.09
CA ASN A 22 7.86 8.98 9.74
C ASN A 22 6.53 8.97 8.99
N LEU A 23 6.56 8.97 7.66
CA LEU A 23 5.35 8.87 6.83
C LEU A 23 4.61 7.54 7.07
N ILE A 24 5.34 6.43 7.13
CA ILE A 24 4.76 5.11 7.41
C ILE A 24 4.16 5.07 8.83
N LYS A 25 4.90 5.56 9.83
CA LYS A 25 4.41 5.64 11.21
C LYS A 25 3.15 6.48 11.31
N ASP A 26 3.13 7.64 10.65
CA ASP A 26 1.98 8.53 10.63
C ASP A 26 0.76 7.85 9.99
N ALA A 27 0.92 7.21 8.83
CA ALA A 27 -0.14 6.49 8.13
C ALA A 27 -0.74 5.36 8.98
N LEU A 28 0.10 4.58 9.67
CA LEU A 28 -0.36 3.51 10.57
C LEU A 28 -1.04 4.07 11.81
N SER A 29 -0.47 5.11 12.44
CA SER A 29 -1.06 5.74 13.64
C SER A 29 -2.43 6.36 13.37
N LYS A 30 -2.62 6.92 12.16
CA LYS A 30 -3.90 7.46 11.67
C LYS A 30 -4.83 6.39 11.11
N SER A 31 -4.46 5.11 11.19
CA SER A 31 -5.26 3.99 10.71
C SER A 31 -5.65 4.10 9.23
N LEU A 32 -4.80 4.72 8.39
CA LEU A 32 -5.03 4.82 6.95
C LEU A 32 -4.83 3.49 6.24
N CYS A 33 -4.09 2.58 6.86
CA CYS A 33 -3.86 1.20 6.43
C CYS A 33 -3.57 0.32 7.66
N THR A 34 -3.68 -1.01 7.49
CA THR A 34 -3.37 -1.98 8.56
C THR A 34 -1.91 -2.39 8.58
N GLY A 35 -1.24 -2.31 7.43
CA GLY A 35 0.16 -2.67 7.26
C GLY A 35 0.71 -2.18 5.92
N ILE A 36 2.04 -2.08 5.85
CA ILE A 36 2.79 -1.57 4.70
C ILE A 36 4.04 -2.42 4.52
N ALA A 37 4.32 -2.79 3.26
CA ALA A 37 5.65 -3.20 2.80
C ALA A 37 6.12 -2.19 1.74
N ALA A 38 7.34 -1.69 1.89
CA ALA A 38 7.91 -0.68 1.00
C ALA A 38 9.39 -0.93 0.75
N ALA A 39 9.86 -0.56 -0.43
CA ALA A 39 11.27 -0.66 -0.81
C ALA A 39 11.65 0.46 -1.78
N VAL A 40 12.90 0.91 -1.66
CA VAL A 40 13.53 1.85 -2.60
C VAL A 40 14.78 1.19 -3.15
N SER A 41 14.81 1.06 -4.47
CA SER A 41 15.97 0.55 -5.21
C SER A 41 16.43 1.58 -6.22
N MET A 42 17.75 1.75 -6.33
CA MET A 42 18.39 2.63 -7.31
C MET A 42 19.54 1.87 -7.96
N ASP A 43 19.74 2.03 -9.27
CA ASP A 43 20.82 1.37 -10.02
C ASP A 43 20.90 -0.16 -9.78
N GLY A 44 19.74 -0.82 -9.64
CA GLY A 44 19.65 -2.25 -9.39
C GLY A 44 20.03 -2.71 -7.98
N LYS A 45 20.29 -1.78 -7.05
CA LYS A 45 20.60 -2.09 -5.64
C LYS A 45 19.46 -1.65 -4.72
N LEU A 46 19.18 -2.47 -3.70
CA LEU A 46 18.25 -2.11 -2.64
C LEU A 46 18.94 -1.13 -1.69
N PHE A 47 18.38 0.07 -1.56
CA PHE A 47 18.89 1.10 -0.64
C PHE A 47 18.14 1.13 0.68
N TRP A 48 16.85 0.77 0.63
CA TRP A 48 15.98 0.84 1.77
C TRP A 48 14.80 -0.10 1.60
N SER A 49 14.37 -0.72 2.70
CA SER A 49 13.17 -1.55 2.76
C SER A 49 12.56 -1.47 4.14
N HIS A 50 11.24 -1.59 4.21
CA HIS A 50 10.50 -1.51 5.45
C HIS A 50 9.23 -2.36 5.40
N CYS A 51 8.95 -3.09 6.48
CA CYS A 51 7.71 -3.80 6.70
C CYS A 51 7.16 -3.41 8.07
N SER A 52 5.88 -3.08 8.16
CA SER A 52 5.24 -2.71 9.43
C SER A 52 3.73 -2.97 9.38
N GLY A 53 3.13 -3.14 10.56
CA GLY A 53 1.71 -3.45 10.72
C GLY A 53 1.37 -4.92 10.44
N PHE A 54 0.11 -5.16 10.11
CA PHE A 54 -0.48 -6.50 10.00
C PHE A 54 -1.33 -6.66 8.72
N THR A 55 -1.51 -7.91 8.29
CA THR A 55 -2.25 -8.31 7.08
C THR A 55 -3.73 -7.93 7.11
N ALA A 56 -4.31 -7.81 8.30
CA ALA A 56 -5.68 -7.37 8.51
C ALA A 56 -5.84 -6.72 9.89
N ARG A 57 -6.98 -6.06 10.11
CA ARG A 57 -7.38 -5.54 11.42
C ARG A 57 -8.13 -6.63 12.19
N GLU A 58 -7.92 -6.70 13.51
CA GLU A 58 -8.80 -7.47 14.38
C GLU A 58 -10.19 -6.83 14.39
N GLU A 59 -11.17 -7.51 13.79
CA GLU A 59 -12.58 -7.17 13.94
C GLU A 59 -13.01 -7.41 15.40
N PRO A 60 -13.72 -6.48 16.05
CA PRO A 60 -14.24 -6.70 17.39
C PRO A 60 -15.19 -7.90 17.38
N ALA A 61 -15.10 -8.77 18.39
CA ALA A 61 -15.84 -10.04 18.49
C ALA A 61 -17.38 -9.89 18.37
N ALA A 62 -17.93 -8.70 18.57
CA ALA A 62 -19.35 -8.40 18.42
C ALA A 62 -19.86 -8.34 16.97
N ALA A 63 -18.97 -8.26 15.98
CA ALA A 63 -19.34 -8.23 14.55
C ALA A 63 -19.38 -9.64 13.91
N GLN A 64 -18.89 -10.68 14.60
CA GLN A 64 -18.81 -12.06 14.07
C GLN A 64 -20.07 -12.91 14.34
N SER A 65 -21.11 -12.35 14.96
CA SER A 65 -22.24 -13.15 15.48
C SER A 65 -23.50 -13.16 14.63
N ILE A 66 -23.50 -12.68 13.38
CA ILE A 66 -24.69 -12.74 12.52
C ILE A 66 -24.27 -13.06 11.07
N GLU A 67 -24.71 -14.23 10.60
CA GLU A 67 -24.73 -14.76 9.22
C GLU A 67 -23.60 -15.71 8.77
N ASN A 68 -24.02 -16.98 8.65
CA ASN A 68 -23.45 -18.10 7.88
C ASN A 68 -22.38 -18.97 8.56
N HIS A 69 -22.87 -20.12 9.03
CA HIS A 69 -22.13 -21.15 9.75
C HIS A 69 -21.35 -22.12 8.84
N ASP A 70 -21.17 -21.83 7.55
CA ASP A 70 -20.39 -22.65 6.63
C ASP A 70 -19.37 -21.78 5.87
N GLN A 71 -18.08 -22.03 6.14
CA GLN A 71 -16.89 -21.31 5.64
C GLN A 71 -16.63 -19.91 6.21
N ALA A 72 -16.60 -19.79 7.55
CA ALA A 72 -15.81 -18.73 8.18
C ALA A 72 -14.32 -19.00 7.93
N SER A 73 -13.79 -18.51 6.81
CA SER A 73 -12.35 -18.48 6.56
C SER A 73 -11.72 -17.68 7.68
N LYS A 74 -11.07 -18.36 8.63
CA LYS A 74 -10.45 -17.71 9.79
C LYS A 74 -9.42 -16.72 9.24
N VAL A 75 -9.71 -15.43 9.34
CA VAL A 75 -8.79 -14.38 8.91
C VAL A 75 -7.54 -14.52 9.77
N VAL A 76 -6.45 -15.01 9.17
CA VAL A 76 -5.16 -15.11 9.84
C VAL A 76 -4.52 -13.73 9.80
N ILE A 77 -4.54 -13.07 10.95
CA ILE A 77 -3.85 -11.80 11.14
C ILE A 77 -2.40 -12.13 11.45
N ALA A 78 -1.50 -11.71 10.57
CA ALA A 78 -0.07 -11.93 10.69
C ALA A 78 0.66 -10.58 10.53
N PRO A 79 1.85 -10.40 11.13
CA PRO A 79 2.71 -9.27 10.83
C PRO A 79 3.05 -9.22 9.34
N ILE A 80 3.18 -8.02 8.78
CA ILE A 80 3.70 -7.85 7.42
C ILE A 80 5.19 -8.22 7.41
N ASP A 81 5.58 -9.05 6.45
CA ASP A 81 6.95 -9.43 6.16
C ASP A 81 7.24 -9.41 4.65
N ALA A 82 8.45 -9.80 4.26
CA ALA A 82 8.89 -9.81 2.86
C ALA A 82 8.15 -10.83 1.98
N GLU A 83 7.55 -11.86 2.57
CA GLU A 83 6.81 -12.93 1.87
C GLU A 83 5.31 -12.63 1.78
N THR A 84 4.87 -11.57 2.44
CA THR A 84 3.47 -11.15 2.45
C THR A 84 3.03 -10.78 1.03
N ARG A 85 1.93 -11.39 0.59
CA ARG A 85 1.36 -11.17 -0.75
C ARG A 85 0.28 -10.11 -0.70
N PHE A 86 0.37 -9.16 -1.63
CA PHE A 86 -0.60 -8.09 -1.80
C PHE A 86 -1.35 -8.27 -3.13
N ASP A 87 -2.64 -7.95 -3.14
CA ASP A 87 -3.34 -7.75 -4.41
C ASP A 87 -2.88 -6.42 -5.03
N VAL A 88 -2.10 -6.51 -6.10
CA VAL A 88 -1.50 -5.37 -6.78
C VAL A 88 -2.47 -4.66 -7.74
N ALA A 89 -3.69 -5.17 -7.91
CA ALA A 89 -4.80 -4.55 -8.63
C ALA A 89 -4.42 -3.95 -10.00
N SER A 90 -4.29 -2.62 -10.10
CA SER A 90 -3.99 -1.97 -11.38
C SER A 90 -2.51 -1.99 -11.77
N MET A 91 -1.60 -2.31 -10.85
CA MET A 91 -0.17 -2.48 -11.18
C MET A 91 0.10 -3.71 -12.05
N THR A 92 -0.83 -4.67 -12.11
CA THR A 92 -0.73 -5.84 -13.00
C THR A 92 -0.67 -5.44 -14.48
N LYS A 93 -1.29 -4.30 -14.84
CA LYS A 93 -1.30 -3.78 -16.22
C LYS A 93 0.12 -3.51 -16.73
N PRO A 94 0.92 -2.62 -16.10
CA PRO A 94 2.30 -2.42 -16.55
C PRO A 94 3.22 -3.62 -16.28
N LEU A 95 3.08 -4.29 -15.12
CA LEU A 95 4.06 -5.31 -14.69
C LEU A 95 3.93 -6.65 -15.39
N SER A 96 2.73 -7.06 -15.79
CA SER A 96 2.52 -8.35 -16.41
C SER A 96 1.98 -8.20 -17.82
N THR A 97 0.86 -7.48 -17.99
CA THR A 97 0.18 -7.42 -19.28
C THR A 97 1.01 -6.69 -20.34
N SER A 98 1.47 -5.48 -20.06
CA SER A 98 2.24 -4.69 -21.02
C SER A 98 3.59 -5.34 -21.32
N LEU A 99 4.32 -5.83 -20.31
CA LEU A 99 5.60 -6.51 -20.53
C LEU A 99 5.43 -7.80 -21.34
N LEU A 100 4.38 -8.58 -21.09
CA LEU A 100 4.09 -9.79 -21.86
C LEU A 100 3.83 -9.46 -23.33
N ILE A 101 3.01 -8.44 -23.62
CA ILE A 101 2.72 -8.00 -24.99
C ILE A 101 4.00 -7.53 -25.68
N LEU A 102 4.81 -6.70 -25.02
CA LEU A 102 6.07 -6.22 -25.58
C LEU A 102 7.04 -7.37 -25.89
N LYS A 103 7.08 -8.41 -25.03
CA LYS A 103 7.88 -9.60 -25.28
C LYS A 103 7.35 -10.45 -26.43
N ALA A 104 6.03 -10.58 -26.56
CA ALA A 104 5.42 -11.29 -27.67
C ALA A 104 5.68 -10.57 -29.02
N LEU A 105 5.57 -9.24 -29.06
CA LEU A 105 5.95 -8.43 -30.21
C LEU A 105 7.43 -8.58 -30.56
N GLN A 106 8.31 -8.53 -29.55
CA GLN A 106 9.76 -8.74 -29.74
C GLN A 106 10.08 -10.13 -30.34
N ALA A 107 9.28 -11.15 -29.99
CA ALA A 107 9.42 -12.51 -30.49
C ALA A 107 8.74 -12.74 -31.85
N GLY A 108 8.03 -11.75 -32.41
CA GLY A 108 7.27 -11.90 -33.65
C GLY A 108 6.04 -12.82 -33.51
N ALA A 109 5.53 -13.00 -32.29
CA ALA A 109 4.39 -13.86 -31.98
C ALA A 109 3.04 -13.13 -31.99
N LEU A 110 3.05 -11.83 -32.34
CA LEU A 110 1.92 -10.92 -32.40
C LEU A 110 2.12 -9.91 -33.52
#